data_AF-A0A535JM70-F1
#
_entry.id   AF-A0A535JM70-F1
#
_cell.length_a   1.000
_cell.length_b   1.000
_cell.length_c   1.000
_cell.angle_alpha   90.00
_cell.angle_beta   90.00
_cell.angle_gamma   90.00
#
_symmetry.space_group_name_H-M   'P 1'
#
loop_
_entity.id
_entity.type
_entity.pdbx_description
1 polymer ?
#
loop_
_entity_poly.entity_id
_entity_poly.type
_entity_poly.pdbx_seq_one_letter_code
_entity_poly.pdbx_strand_id
1 'polypeptide(L)'
;MAIVYSERATAESALKRIGRSHAPVHGQSADGRAYRARDPRLMLWVQATLVLTSVRWYETVMGRLSDADRNAYWDEGKFFAGELGVPKDLFPPTYAALVRFEAEMLATDVVPDATAREVARDVLRPYRGLPELLYWPTDAVTAALLPTKLRDAFGLRFGTPQRVFYRAVIVTIRALRSLLPERLTVVPQARWFEEARGRS
;
A
#
# COMPACT_ATOMS: atom_id res chain seq x y z
N MET A 1 -4.35 -12.23 0.39
CA MET A 1 -4.89 -11.61 -0.84
C MET A 1 -6.15 -12.36 -1.29
N ALA A 2 -7.25 -12.26 -0.52
CA ALA A 2 -8.50 -12.97 -0.80
C ALA A 2 -9.68 -12.03 -1.11
N ILE A 3 -9.49 -10.71 -1.01
CA ILE A 3 -10.59 -9.74 -1.09
C ILE A 3 -10.81 -9.23 -2.53
N VAL A 4 -9.80 -9.34 -3.41
CA VAL A 4 -9.87 -8.82 -4.79
C VAL A 4 -10.48 -9.82 -5.78
N TYR A 5 -10.51 -11.13 -5.46
CA TYR A 5 -10.93 -12.19 -6.40
C TYR A 5 -11.88 -13.25 -5.81
N SER A 6 -12.48 -13.03 -4.63
CA SER A 6 -13.41 -13.99 -4.05
C SER A 6 -14.87 -13.68 -4.43
N GLU A 7 -15.75 -14.69 -4.31
CA GLU A 7 -17.20 -14.46 -4.31
C GLU A 7 -17.56 -13.32 -3.36
N ARG A 8 -18.45 -12.43 -3.82
CA ARG A 8 -18.87 -11.20 -3.13
C ARG A 8 -19.10 -11.37 -1.62
N ALA A 9 -19.67 -12.50 -1.20
CA ALA A 9 -19.91 -12.86 0.20
C ALA A 9 -18.63 -12.94 1.06
N THR A 10 -17.51 -13.41 0.50
CA THR A 10 -16.22 -13.49 1.19
C THR A 10 -15.62 -12.10 1.40
N ALA A 11 -15.73 -11.21 0.40
CA ALA A 11 -15.30 -9.82 0.52
C ALA A 11 -16.12 -9.07 1.59
N GLU A 12 -17.45 -9.21 1.58
CA GLU A 12 -18.35 -8.61 2.57
C GLU A 12 -18.06 -9.09 4.01
N SER A 13 -17.81 -10.40 4.19
CA SER A 13 -17.42 -10.97 5.49
C SER A 13 -16.09 -10.40 5.99
N ALA A 14 -15.10 -10.27 5.10
CA ALA A 14 -13.81 -9.67 5.44
C ALA A 14 -13.94 -8.19 5.84
N LEU A 15 -14.75 -7.42 5.09
CA LEU A 15 -15.03 -6.00 5.38
C LEU A 15 -15.73 -5.85 6.74
N LYS A 16 -16.72 -6.71 7.04
CA LYS A 16 -17.39 -6.73 8.35
C LYS A 16 -16.41 -7.01 9.49
N ARG A 17 -15.48 -7.95 9.28
CA ARG A 17 -14.44 -8.25 10.28
C ARG A 17 -13.52 -7.05 10.50
N ILE A 18 -13.07 -6.40 9.44
CA ILE A 18 -12.26 -5.17 9.50
C ILE A 18 -13.02 -4.10 10.29
N GLY A 19 -14.29 -3.83 9.96
CA GLY A 19 -15.10 -2.83 10.65
C GLY A 19 -15.30 -3.11 12.14
N ARG A 20 -15.43 -4.38 12.55
CA ARG A 20 -15.47 -4.78 13.97
C ARG A 20 -14.14 -4.55 14.67
N SER A 21 -13.02 -4.88 14.02
CA SER A 21 -11.67 -4.65 14.58
C SER A 21 -11.34 -3.16 14.71
N HIS A 22 -11.87 -2.30 13.84
CA HIS A 22 -11.64 -0.85 13.91
C HIS A 22 -12.56 -0.14 14.92
N ALA A 23 -13.74 -0.71 15.24
CA ALA A 23 -14.72 -0.07 16.12
C ALA A 23 -14.21 0.32 17.52
N PRO A 24 -13.45 -0.52 18.24
CA PRO A 24 -12.95 -0.15 19.57
C PRO A 24 -11.67 0.70 19.53
N VAL A 25 -11.10 0.97 18.35
CA VAL A 25 -9.80 1.63 18.23
C VAL A 25 -9.98 3.14 18.17
N HIS A 26 -9.77 3.79 19.31
CA HIS A 26 -9.81 5.23 19.49
C HIS A 26 -8.73 5.68 20.49
N GLY A 27 -8.32 6.95 20.41
CA GLY A 27 -7.29 7.50 21.28
C GLY A 27 -7.13 9.00 21.09
N GLN A 28 -5.96 9.51 21.45
CA GLN A 28 -5.54 10.88 21.19
C GLN A 28 -4.14 10.86 20.58
N SER A 29 -3.88 11.70 19.59
CA SER A 29 -2.54 11.92 19.06
C SER A 29 -1.68 12.72 20.04
N ALA A 30 -0.36 12.75 19.80
CA ALA A 30 0.59 13.49 20.64
C ALA A 30 0.29 15.01 20.75
N ASP A 31 -0.41 15.58 19.77
CA ASP A 31 -0.86 16.98 19.75
C ASP A 31 -2.27 17.18 20.35
N GLY A 32 -2.87 16.14 20.93
CA GLY A 32 -4.16 16.18 21.63
C GLY A 32 -5.39 16.02 20.73
N ARG A 33 -5.24 15.84 19.41
CA ARG A 33 -6.39 15.58 18.53
C ARG A 33 -6.99 14.21 18.82
N ALA A 34 -8.32 14.14 18.83
CA ALA A 34 -9.02 12.88 18.98
C ALA A 34 -8.76 11.97 17.76
N TYR A 35 -8.38 10.74 18.02
CA TYR A 35 -8.14 9.71 17.01
C TYR A 35 -9.25 8.65 17.06
N ARG A 36 -9.75 8.25 15.88
CA ARG A 36 -10.64 7.11 15.70
C ARG A 36 -10.22 6.37 14.45
N ALA A 37 -10.02 5.06 14.54
CA ALA A 37 -9.65 4.25 13.38
C ALA A 37 -10.76 4.21 12.30
N ARG A 38 -11.98 4.59 12.66
CA ARG A 38 -13.13 4.72 11.77
C ARG A 38 -13.34 6.14 11.22
N ASP A 39 -12.39 7.06 11.46
CA ASP A 39 -12.44 8.37 10.84
C ASP A 39 -12.35 8.22 9.30
N PRO A 40 -13.33 8.75 8.54
CA PRO A 40 -13.37 8.57 7.09
C PRO A 40 -12.13 9.10 6.36
N ARG A 41 -11.53 10.20 6.82
CA ARG A 41 -10.32 10.77 6.19
C ARG A 41 -9.11 9.89 6.48
N LEU A 42 -8.99 9.33 7.68
CA LEU A 42 -7.91 8.39 8.01
C LEU A 42 -8.06 7.05 7.28
N MET A 43 -9.28 6.56 7.10
CA MET A 43 -9.55 5.36 6.32
C MET A 43 -9.24 5.55 4.83
N LEU A 44 -9.61 6.71 4.28
CA LEU A 44 -9.22 7.11 2.93
C LEU A 44 -7.69 7.19 2.80
N TRP A 45 -6.99 7.72 3.81
CA TRP A 45 -5.53 7.76 3.84
C TRP A 45 -4.91 6.36 3.75
N VAL A 46 -5.39 5.41 4.55
CA VAL A 46 -4.94 4.01 4.45
C VAL A 46 -5.15 3.46 3.04
N GLN A 47 -6.34 3.64 2.46
CA GLN A 47 -6.62 3.16 1.10
C GLN A 47 -5.73 3.83 0.04
N ALA A 48 -5.49 5.14 0.17
CA ALA A 48 -4.61 5.89 -0.71
C ALA A 48 -3.18 5.33 -0.68
N THR A 49 -2.62 5.08 0.51
CA THR A 49 -1.27 4.52 0.62
C THR A 49 -1.14 3.13 0.01
N LEU A 50 -2.17 2.29 0.12
CA LEU A 50 -2.21 0.96 -0.50
C LEU A 50 -2.19 1.08 -2.04
N VAL A 51 -3.11 1.86 -2.61
CA VAL A 51 -3.23 2.05 -4.06
C VAL A 51 -1.96 2.69 -4.65
N LEU A 52 -1.48 3.78 -4.06
CA LEU A 52 -0.31 4.51 -4.55
C LEU A 52 0.95 3.65 -4.49
N THR A 53 1.17 2.92 -3.40
CA THR A 53 2.32 2.01 -3.28
C THR A 53 2.24 0.88 -4.29
N SER A 54 1.06 0.28 -4.48
CA SER A 54 0.86 -0.77 -5.48
C SER A 54 1.14 -0.29 -6.91
N VAL A 55 0.62 0.87 -7.30
CA VAL A 55 0.89 1.44 -8.63
C VAL A 55 2.38 1.77 -8.78
N ARG A 56 3.02 2.44 -7.81
CA ARG A 56 4.46 2.76 -7.87
C ARG A 56 5.33 1.51 -7.98
N TRP A 57 5.02 0.47 -7.21
CA TRP A 57 5.73 -0.81 -7.28
C TRP A 57 5.54 -1.48 -8.64
N TYR A 58 4.28 -1.57 -9.10
CA TYR A 58 3.95 -2.11 -10.41
C TYR A 58 4.72 -1.39 -11.51
N GLU A 59 4.68 -0.05 -11.55
CA GLU A 59 5.32 0.72 -12.62
C GLU A 59 6.85 0.61 -12.61
N THR A 60 7.43 0.40 -11.43
CA THR A 60 8.87 0.17 -11.29
C THR A 60 9.31 -1.15 -11.93
N VAL A 61 8.48 -2.19 -11.80
CA VAL A 61 8.80 -3.55 -12.27
C VAL A 61 8.28 -3.80 -13.69
N MET A 62 7.03 -3.44 -13.96
CA MET A 62 6.28 -3.80 -15.18
C MET A 62 6.30 -2.69 -16.23
N GLY A 63 6.70 -1.47 -15.88
CA GLY A 63 6.61 -0.29 -16.75
C GLY A 63 5.38 0.55 -16.47
N ARG A 64 5.38 1.78 -16.99
CA ARG A 64 4.36 2.80 -16.68
C ARG A 64 2.99 2.37 -17.22
N LEU A 65 1.98 2.48 -16.37
CA LEU A 65 0.58 2.37 -16.76
C LEU A 65 0.14 3.64 -17.50
N SER A 66 -0.88 3.49 -18.36
CA SER A 66 -1.57 4.64 -18.93
C SER A 66 -2.34 5.39 -17.85
N ASP A 67 -2.68 6.65 -18.08
CA ASP A 67 -3.49 7.41 -17.13
C ASP A 67 -4.91 6.84 -17.00
N ALA A 68 -5.43 6.22 -18.06
CA ALA A 68 -6.70 5.50 -18.02
C ALA A 68 -6.63 4.30 -17.07
N ASP A 69 -5.59 3.47 -17.16
CA ASP A 69 -5.42 2.31 -16.28
C ASP A 69 -5.19 2.71 -14.82
N ARG A 70 -4.45 3.81 -14.59
CA ARG A 70 -4.28 4.37 -13.23
C ARG A 70 -5.61 4.82 -12.63
N ASN A 71 -6.45 5.48 -13.43
CA ASN A 71 -7.77 5.89 -12.98
C ASN A 71 -8.69 4.69 -12.73
N ALA A 72 -8.69 3.69 -13.62
CA ALA A 72 -9.46 2.46 -13.44
C ALA A 72 -9.06 1.73 -12.14
N TYR A 73 -7.75 1.56 -11.90
CA TYR A 73 -7.24 0.95 -10.68
C TYR A 73 -7.62 1.75 -9.42
N TRP A 74 -7.62 3.08 -9.51
CA TRP A 74 -8.09 3.92 -8.41
C TRP A 74 -9.60 3.76 -8.17
N ASP A 75 -10.41 3.75 -9.23
CA ASP A 75 -11.86 3.57 -9.13
C ASP A 75 -12.23 2.23 -8.48
N GLU A 76 -11.54 1.14 -8.84
CA GLU A 76 -11.66 -0.15 -8.16
C GLU A 76 -11.27 -0.05 -6.68
N GLY A 77 -10.19 0.68 -6.38
CA GLY A 77 -9.72 0.92 -5.02
C GLY A 77 -10.72 1.66 -4.14
N LYS A 78 -11.57 2.54 -4.69
CA LYS A 78 -12.58 3.30 -3.92
C LYS A 78 -13.60 2.39 -3.25
N PHE A 79 -13.92 1.24 -3.87
CA PHE A 79 -14.90 0.28 -3.35
C PHE A 79 -14.59 -0.14 -1.91
N PHE A 80 -13.35 -0.52 -1.61
CA PHE A 80 -12.98 -1.03 -0.29
C PHE A 80 -13.19 -0.02 0.84
N ALA A 81 -12.73 1.23 0.64
CA ALA A 81 -12.91 2.28 1.62
C ALA A 81 -14.38 2.72 1.72
N GLY A 82 -15.11 2.73 0.60
CA GLY A 82 -16.54 3.07 0.56
C GLY A 82 -17.36 2.10 1.40
N GLU A 83 -17.12 0.78 1.26
CA GLU A 83 -17.80 -0.25 2.04
C GLU A 83 -17.49 -0.19 3.54
N LEU A 84 -16.34 0.35 3.92
CA LEU A 84 -15.99 0.56 5.33
C LEU A 84 -16.57 1.88 5.89
N GLY A 85 -17.24 2.69 5.06
CA GLY A 85 -17.99 3.87 5.48
C GLY A 85 -17.40 5.21 5.08
N VAL A 86 -16.43 5.25 4.15
CA VAL A 86 -15.91 6.51 3.61
C VAL A 86 -16.95 7.13 2.65
N PRO A 87 -17.43 8.36 2.90
CA PRO A 87 -18.38 9.05 2.01
C PRO A 87 -17.83 9.26 0.59
N LYS A 88 -18.71 9.18 -0.41
CA LYS A 88 -18.34 9.25 -1.84
C LYS A 88 -17.66 10.57 -2.22
N ASP A 89 -18.07 11.67 -1.59
CA ASP A 89 -17.57 13.03 -1.79
C ASP A 89 -16.14 13.24 -1.28
N LEU A 90 -15.65 12.40 -0.37
CA LEU A 90 -14.27 12.47 0.10
C LEU A 90 -13.25 11.90 -0.89
N PHE A 91 -13.68 11.05 -1.84
CA PHE A 91 -12.73 10.40 -2.74
C PHE A 91 -12.18 11.37 -3.78
N PRO A 92 -10.84 11.45 -3.92
CA PRO A 92 -10.24 12.13 -5.06
C PRO A 92 -10.82 11.61 -6.38
N PRO A 93 -11.24 12.49 -7.31
CA PRO A 93 -11.94 12.06 -8.52
C PRO A 93 -11.05 11.24 -9.47
N THR A 94 -9.73 11.51 -9.47
CA THR A 94 -8.76 10.87 -10.36
C THR A 94 -7.53 10.40 -9.60
N TYR A 95 -6.74 9.52 -10.21
CA TYR A 95 -5.43 9.11 -9.67
C TYR A 95 -4.50 10.31 -9.46
N ALA A 96 -4.51 11.28 -10.39
CA ALA A 96 -3.75 12.52 -10.24
C ALA A 96 -4.20 13.34 -9.02
N ALA A 97 -5.51 13.37 -8.73
CA ALA A 97 -6.04 13.98 -7.52
C ALA A 97 -5.65 13.19 -6.26
N LEU A 98 -5.58 11.85 -6.34
CA LEU A 98 -5.11 10.99 -5.26
C LEU A 98 -3.65 11.29 -4.88
N VAL A 99 -2.78 11.50 -5.89
CA VAL A 99 -1.38 11.91 -5.66
C VAL A 99 -1.30 13.27 -4.98
N ARG A 100 -2.16 14.23 -5.34
CA ARG A 100 -2.22 15.53 -4.65
C ARG A 100 -2.71 15.40 -3.20
N PHE A 101 -3.74 14.58 -2.97
CA PHE A 101 -4.22 14.26 -1.63
C PHE A 101 -3.11 13.65 -0.77
N GLU A 102 -2.27 12.78 -1.33
CA GLU A 102 -1.13 12.24 -0.59
C GLU A 102 -0.12 13.32 -0.20
N ALA A 103 0.22 14.21 -1.13
CA ALA A 103 1.12 15.32 -0.85
C ALA A 103 0.59 16.25 0.26
N GLU A 104 -0.73 16.52 0.27
CA GLU A 104 -1.40 17.28 1.32
C GLU A 104 -1.30 16.56 2.67
N MET A 105 -1.72 15.29 2.74
CA MET A 105 -1.67 14.49 3.96
C MET A 105 -0.25 14.43 4.55
N LEU A 106 0.78 14.26 3.71
CA LEU A 106 2.19 14.26 4.13
C LEU A 106 2.71 15.64 4.57
N ALA A 107 2.01 16.72 4.23
CA ALA A 107 2.33 18.08 4.64
C ALA A 107 1.63 18.49 5.94
N THR A 108 0.41 18.00 6.18
CA THR A 108 -0.46 18.49 7.26
C THR A 108 -0.71 17.48 8.37
N ASP A 109 -1.04 16.24 8.01
CA ASP A 109 -1.71 15.31 8.92
C ASP A 109 -0.82 14.14 9.34
N VAL A 110 0.09 13.72 8.47
CA VAL A 110 0.95 12.54 8.67
C VAL A 110 2.27 12.98 9.31
N VAL A 111 2.23 13.14 10.64
CA VAL A 111 3.38 13.49 11.46
C VAL A 111 3.71 12.31 12.39
N PRO A 112 4.71 11.48 12.08
CA PRO A 112 5.07 10.35 12.93
C PRO A 112 5.56 10.80 14.32
N ASP A 113 4.87 10.37 15.35
CA ASP A 113 5.21 10.57 16.76
C ASP A 113 5.96 9.36 17.35
N ALA A 114 6.16 9.35 18.67
CA ALA A 114 6.83 8.25 19.36
C ALA A 114 6.10 6.91 19.16
N THR A 115 4.77 6.91 19.30
CA THR A 115 3.93 5.73 19.11
C THR A 115 4.02 5.20 17.67
N ALA A 116 3.97 6.09 16.68
CA ALA A 116 4.13 5.69 15.28
C ALA A 116 5.50 5.05 15.01
N ARG A 117 6.58 5.53 15.64
CA ARG A 117 7.92 4.93 15.51
C ARG A 117 8.03 3.58 16.19
N GLU A 118 7.38 3.39 17.34
CA GLU A 118 7.32 2.10 18.04
C GLU A 118 6.57 1.07 17.18
N VAL A 119 5.39 1.44 16.68
CA VAL A 119 4.60 0.58 15.79
C VAL A 119 5.39 0.27 14.51
N ALA A 120 6.05 1.26 13.89
CA ALA A 120 6.88 1.03 12.72
C ALA A 120 8.02 0.05 13.01
N ARG A 121 8.66 0.15 14.19
CA ARG A 121 9.69 -0.79 14.61
C ARG A 121 9.13 -2.20 14.72
N ASP A 122 8.00 -2.39 15.40
CA ASP A 122 7.38 -3.71 15.55
C ASP A 122 6.97 -4.32 14.20
N VAL A 123 6.45 -3.51 13.28
CA VAL A 123 6.08 -3.92 11.92
C VAL A 123 7.32 -4.32 11.09
N LEU A 124 8.39 -3.55 11.17
CA LEU A 124 9.63 -3.78 10.41
C LEU A 124 10.55 -4.82 11.06
N ARG A 125 10.32 -5.15 12.34
CA ARG A 125 11.12 -6.08 13.16
C ARG A 125 10.23 -7.09 13.90
N PRO A 126 9.45 -7.91 13.18
CA PRO A 126 8.50 -8.82 13.83
C PRO A 126 9.17 -9.92 14.67
N TYR A 127 10.45 -10.24 14.44
CA TYR A 127 11.18 -11.30 15.15
C TYR A 127 12.24 -10.72 16.09
N ARG A 128 11.91 -10.64 17.39
CA ARG A 128 12.75 -10.03 18.44
C ARG A 128 14.12 -10.71 18.66
N GLY A 129 14.27 -11.97 18.28
CA GLY A 129 15.53 -12.72 18.43
C GLY A 129 16.48 -12.61 17.22
N LEU A 130 16.04 -11.97 16.13
CA LEU A 130 16.83 -11.87 14.91
C LEU A 130 17.79 -10.67 15.01
N PRO A 131 19.09 -10.83 14.70
CA PRO A 131 20.03 -9.70 14.67
C PRO A 131 19.59 -8.57 13.74
N GLU A 132 19.71 -7.32 14.19
CA GLU A 132 19.28 -6.12 13.46
C GLU A 132 19.82 -6.04 12.02
N LEU A 133 21.06 -6.50 11.80
CA LEU A 133 21.70 -6.49 10.48
C LEU A 133 20.91 -7.31 9.44
N LEU A 134 20.17 -8.36 9.85
CA LEU A 134 19.42 -9.21 8.94
C LEU A 134 18.16 -8.53 8.38
N TYR A 135 17.72 -7.43 8.98
CA TYR A 135 16.62 -6.62 8.46
C TYR A 135 17.05 -5.54 7.46
N TRP A 136 18.36 -5.38 7.23
CA TRP A 136 18.86 -4.39 6.28
C TRP A 136 18.24 -4.48 4.87
N PRO A 137 18.01 -5.68 4.28
CA PRO A 137 17.34 -5.78 2.98
C PRO A 137 15.92 -5.22 2.98
N THR A 138 15.14 -5.55 4.01
CA THR A 138 13.76 -5.06 4.15
C THR A 138 13.73 -3.57 4.40
N ASP A 139 14.68 -3.03 5.16
CA ASP A 139 14.84 -1.59 5.37
C ASP A 139 15.17 -0.88 4.08
N ALA A 140 16.09 -1.42 3.28
CA ALA A 140 16.49 -0.80 2.01
C ALA A 140 15.31 -0.71 1.04
N VAL A 141 14.49 -1.76 0.94
CA VAL A 141 13.28 -1.76 0.11
C VAL A 141 12.23 -0.80 0.68
N THR A 142 11.97 -0.85 1.98
CA THR A 142 10.99 0.04 2.64
C THR A 142 11.39 1.50 2.47
N ALA A 143 12.67 1.81 2.70
CA ALA A 143 13.22 3.14 2.52
C ALA A 143 13.04 3.63 1.08
N ALA A 144 13.23 2.78 0.08
CA ALA A 144 13.04 3.13 -1.32
C ALA A 144 11.58 3.50 -1.67
N LEU A 145 10.61 2.88 -0.99
CA LEU A 145 9.18 3.08 -1.24
C LEU A 145 8.56 4.22 -0.45
N LEU A 146 9.18 4.61 0.67
CA LEU A 146 8.69 5.71 1.48
C LEU A 146 9.09 7.08 0.93
N PRO A 147 8.19 8.08 1.00
CA PRO A 147 8.55 9.49 0.84
C PRO A 147 9.67 9.89 1.82
N THR A 148 10.55 10.81 1.39
CA THR A 148 11.74 11.23 2.17
C THR A 148 11.40 11.63 3.61
N LYS A 149 10.35 12.43 3.82
CA LYS A 149 9.93 12.86 5.16
C LYS A 149 9.64 11.69 6.12
N LEU A 150 8.95 10.65 5.63
CA LEU A 150 8.59 9.48 6.44
C LEU A 150 9.80 8.58 6.68
N ARG A 151 10.62 8.41 5.65
CA ARG A 151 11.88 7.66 5.76
C ARG A 151 12.75 8.23 6.89
N ASP A 152 12.94 9.54 6.91
CA ASP A 152 13.75 10.22 7.91
C ASP A 152 13.11 10.12 9.31
N ALA A 153 11.78 10.30 9.40
CA ALA A 153 11.04 10.19 10.65
C ALA A 153 11.12 8.78 11.30
N PHE A 154 11.24 7.73 10.48
CA PHE A 154 11.42 6.34 10.93
C PHE A 154 12.90 5.92 11.03
N GLY A 155 13.86 6.80 10.74
CA GLY A 155 15.29 6.52 10.85
C GLY A 155 15.83 5.55 9.79
N LEU A 156 15.13 5.39 8.66
CA LEU A 156 15.50 4.47 7.60
C LEU A 156 16.57 5.09 6.70
N ARG A 157 17.78 4.52 6.70
CA ARG A 157 18.88 5.05 5.86
C ARG A 157 18.65 4.72 4.39
N PHE A 158 18.76 5.72 3.52
CA PHE A 158 18.73 5.53 2.07
C PHE A 158 19.89 6.23 1.37
N GLY A 159 21.09 5.66 1.53
CA GLY A 159 22.31 6.09 0.88
C GLY A 159 22.58 5.32 -0.42
N THR A 160 23.81 5.42 -0.91
CA THR A 160 24.27 4.70 -2.10
C THR A 160 24.10 3.17 -1.98
N PRO A 161 24.45 2.50 -0.86
CA PRO A 161 24.29 1.05 -0.75
C PRO A 161 22.84 0.59 -0.93
N GLN A 162 21.88 1.28 -0.29
CA GLN A 162 20.46 0.94 -0.39
C GLN A 162 19.92 1.20 -1.80
N ARG A 163 20.36 2.29 -2.46
CA ARG A 163 19.99 2.58 -3.86
C ARG A 163 20.47 1.49 -4.81
N VAL A 164 21.72 1.05 -4.67
CA VAL A 164 22.30 -0.03 -5.49
C VAL A 164 21.56 -1.34 -5.26
N PHE A 165 21.34 -1.71 -4.00
CA PHE A 165 20.61 -2.92 -3.65
C PHE A 165 19.18 -2.91 -4.19
N TYR A 166 18.44 -1.82 -3.97
CA TYR A 166 17.09 -1.66 -4.50
C TYR A 166 17.06 -1.80 -6.03
N ARG A 167 17.99 -1.13 -6.73
CA ARG A 167 18.11 -1.26 -8.18
C ARG A 167 18.42 -2.70 -8.61
N ALA A 168 19.31 -3.39 -7.90
CA ALA A 168 19.63 -4.79 -8.17
C ALA A 168 18.38 -5.69 -7.98
N VAL A 169 17.60 -5.49 -6.92
CA VAL A 169 16.33 -6.20 -6.70
C VAL A 169 15.39 -5.99 -7.90
N ILE A 170 15.18 -4.74 -8.33
CA ILE A 170 14.29 -4.44 -9.46
C ILE A 170 14.79 -5.08 -10.76
N VAL A 171 16.09 -4.97 -11.06
CA VAL A 171 16.68 -5.58 -12.27
C VAL A 171 16.52 -7.10 -12.23
N THR A 172 16.79 -7.73 -11.09
CA THR A 172 16.65 -9.18 -10.91
C THR A 172 15.20 -9.61 -11.10
N ILE A 173 14.22 -8.92 -10.51
CA ILE A 173 12.79 -9.23 -10.70
C ILE A 173 12.42 -9.12 -12.19
N ARG A 174 12.87 -8.07 -12.89
CA ARG A 174 12.60 -7.88 -14.33
C ARG A 174 13.26 -8.94 -15.21
N ALA A 175 14.47 -9.34 -14.87
CA ALA A 175 15.19 -10.41 -15.56
C ALA A 175 14.51 -11.76 -15.35
N LEU A 176 14.20 -12.12 -14.10
CA LEU A 176 13.47 -13.34 -13.76
C LEU A 176 12.13 -13.41 -14.50
N ARG A 177 11.35 -12.33 -14.54
CA ARG A 177 10.09 -12.30 -15.30
C ARG A 177 10.29 -12.58 -16.80
N SER A 178 11.38 -12.08 -17.38
CA SER A 178 11.67 -12.27 -18.81
C SER A 178 12.16 -13.69 -19.12
N LEU A 179 12.65 -14.42 -18.11
CA LEU A 179 13.20 -15.76 -18.24
C LEU A 179 12.22 -16.86 -17.79
N LEU A 180 11.31 -16.57 -16.86
CA LEU A 180 10.30 -17.50 -16.39
C LEU A 180 9.09 -17.54 -17.34
N PRO A 181 8.63 -18.74 -17.75
CA PRO A 181 7.48 -18.87 -18.64
C PRO A 181 6.20 -18.29 -18.01
N GLU A 182 5.30 -17.75 -18.85
CA GLU A 182 4.04 -17.09 -18.44
C GLU A 182 3.19 -17.90 -17.45
N ARG A 183 3.30 -19.24 -17.52
CA ARG A 183 2.58 -20.16 -16.63
C ARG A 183 2.92 -19.99 -15.14
N LEU A 184 4.11 -19.46 -14.84
CA LEU A 184 4.63 -19.22 -13.49
C LEU A 184 4.54 -17.75 -13.07
N THR A 185 4.39 -16.82 -14.02
CA THR A 185 4.37 -15.38 -13.75
C THR A 185 2.96 -14.78 -13.77
N VAL A 186 1.99 -15.44 -14.42
CA VAL A 186 0.58 -15.02 -14.38
C VAL A 186 -0.16 -15.78 -13.28
N VAL A 187 -0.73 -15.02 -12.34
CA VAL A 187 -1.60 -15.56 -11.28
C VAL A 187 -2.73 -16.36 -11.93
N PRO A 188 -3.05 -17.59 -11.48
CA PRO A 188 -4.07 -18.44 -12.10
C PRO A 188 -5.41 -17.72 -12.35
N GLN A 189 -5.78 -16.79 -11.47
CA GLN A 189 -7.01 -16.01 -11.53
C GLN A 189 -7.03 -15.00 -12.69
N ALA A 190 -5.88 -14.42 -13.07
CA ALA A 190 -5.79 -13.53 -14.22
C ALA A 190 -5.92 -14.31 -15.53
N ARG A 191 -5.34 -15.52 -15.61
CA ARG A 191 -5.54 -16.44 -16.75
C ARG A 191 -7.00 -16.84 -16.92
N TRP A 192 -7.68 -17.19 -15.83
CA TRP A 192 -9.11 -17.54 -15.88
C TRP A 192 -9.99 -16.41 -16.39
N PHE A 193 -9.65 -15.16 -16.05
CA PHE A 193 -10.38 -13.99 -16.52
C PHE A 193 -10.12 -13.67 -18.01
N GLU A 194 -8.88 -13.85 -18.47
CA GLU A 194 -8.52 -13.75 -19.89
C GLU A 194 -9.18 -14.86 -20.73
N GLU A 195 -9.18 -16.10 -20.24
CA GLU A 195 -9.88 -17.23 -20.88
C GLU A 195 -11.40 -17.06 -20.89
N ALA A 196 -11.98 -16.42 -19.88
CA ALA A 196 -13.42 -16.09 -19.84
C ALA A 196 -13.79 -15.00 -20.85
N ARG A 197 -12.90 -14.01 -21.08
CA ARG A 197 -13.08 -12.95 -22.09
C ARG A 197 -12.77 -13.39 -23.51
N GLY A 198 -11.91 -14.39 -23.72
CA GLY A 198 -11.61 -14.95 -25.05
C GLY A 198 -12.70 -15.89 -25.60
N ARG A 199 -13.74 -16.18 -24.82
CA ARG A 199 -14.87 -17.07 -25.18
C ARG A 199 -16.20 -16.32 -25.38
N SER A 200 -16.17 -14.98 -25.44
CA SER A 200 -17.34 -14.12 -25.74
C SER A 200 -17.24 -13.48 -27.11
#